data_AF-A0A2V6PF23-F1
#
_entry.id   AF-A0A2V6PF23-F1
#
_cell.length_a   1.000
_cell.length_b   1.000
_cell.length_c   1.000
_cell.angle_alpha   90.00
_cell.angle_beta   90.00
_cell.angle_gamma   90.00
#
_symmetry.space_group_name_H-M   'P 1'
#
loop_
_entity.id
_entity.type
_entity.pdbx_description
1 polymer ?
#
loop_
_entity_poly.entity_id
_entity_poly.type
_entity_poly.pdbx_seq_one_letter_code
_entity_poly.pdbx_strand_id
1 'polypeptide(L)' 'MTQEEALHWIAELFEEPRENITPETDRKAIPAWDSLGVLTLMAALDEKFNIILSDKDVRGMEKVADLLQILRRNGKPT' A
#
# COMPACT_ATOMS: atom_id res chain seq x y z
N MET A 1 10.78 6.80 -4.87
CA MET A 1 9.53 6.82 -5.66
C MET A 1 8.76 8.09 -5.32
N THR A 2 8.05 8.66 -6.28
CA THR A 2 7.11 9.76 -6.06
C THR A 2 5.78 9.25 -5.52
N GLN A 3 4.92 10.14 -5.01
CA GLN A 3 3.59 9.76 -4.53
C GLN A 3 2.73 9.16 -5.66
N GLU A 4 2.82 9.71 -6.86
CA GLU A 4 2.06 9.23 -8.02
C GLU A 4 2.47 7.81 -8.43
N GLU A 5 3.77 7.52 -8.45
CA GLU A 5 4.28 6.17 -8.71
C GLU A 5 3.78 5.16 -7.67
N ALA A 6 3.75 5.57 -6.39
CA ALA A 6 3.25 4.72 -5.31
C ALA A 6 1.74 4.45 -5.47
N LEU A 7 0.94 5.48 -5.78
CA LEU A 7 -0.50 5.33 -6.01
C LEU A 7 -0.79 4.45 -7.22
N HIS A 8 -0.02 4.59 -8.31
CA HIS A 8 -0.14 3.73 -9.48
C HIS A 8 0.19 2.27 -9.16
N TRP A 9 1.28 2.03 -8.43
CA TRP A 9 1.67 0.69 -8.00
C TRP A 9 0.63 0.04 -7.08
N ILE A 10 0.06 0.80 -6.15
CA ILE A 10 -1.02 0.33 -5.26
C ILE A 10 -2.26 -0.05 -6.08
N ALA A 11 -2.61 0.75 -7.10
CA ALA A 11 -3.71 0.47 -8.00
C ALA A 11 -3.49 -0.83 -8.78
N GLU A 12 -2.29 -1.04 -9.33
CA GLU A 12 -1.93 -2.29 -10.01
C GLU A 12 -1.96 -3.50 -9.06
N LEU A 13 -1.42 -3.35 -7.84
CA LEU A 13 -1.37 -4.41 -6.83
C LEU A 13 -2.76 -4.91 -6.43
N PHE A 14 -3.71 -3.98 -6.29
CA PHE A 14 -5.09 -4.28 -5.91
C PHE A 14 -6.01 -4.48 -7.12
N GLU A 15 -5.48 -4.47 -8.34
CA GLU A 15 -6.26 -4.56 -9.59
C GLU A 15 -7.41 -3.53 -9.66
N GLU A 16 -7.20 -2.37 -9.04
CA GLU A 16 -8.18 -1.28 -8.99
C GLU A 16 -7.82 -0.16 -9.98
N PRO A 17 -8.81 0.56 -10.52
CA PRO A 17 -8.56 1.78 -11.28
C PRO A 17 -7.78 2.80 -10.43
N ARG A 18 -6.77 3.44 -11.02
CA ARG A 18 -5.98 4.51 -10.38
C ARG A 18 -6.86 5.64 -9.83
N GLU A 19 -8.01 5.88 -10.45
CA GLU A 19 -9.00 6.88 -10.04
C GLU A 19 -9.64 6.56 -8.67
N ASN A 20 -9.75 5.26 -8.33
CA ASN A 20 -10.30 4.80 -7.04
C ASN A 20 -9.26 4.83 -5.92
N ILE A 21 -7.97 4.85 -6.27
CA ILE A 21 -6.86 4.84 -5.31
C ILE A 21 -6.37 6.26 -5.08
N THR A 22 -6.84 6.86 -3.99
CA THR A 22 -6.39 8.17 -3.51
C THR A 22 -5.86 8.02 -2.09
N PRO A 23 -5.02 8.95 -1.59
CA PRO A 23 -4.54 8.90 -0.20
C PRO A 23 -5.67 8.82 0.84
N GLU A 24 -6.84 9.39 0.54
CA GLU A 24 -7.99 9.45 1.44
C GLU A 24 -8.85 8.17 1.39
N THR A 25 -8.68 7.34 0.36
CA THR A 25 -9.42 6.09 0.16
C THR A 25 -9.18 5.17 1.35
N ASP A 26 -10.28 4.81 2.03
CA ASP A 26 -10.28 3.82 3.10
C ASP A 26 -10.05 2.42 2.54
N ARG A 27 -9.29 1.59 3.26
CA ARG A 27 -9.05 0.19 2.88
C ARG A 27 -10.35 -0.59 2.68
N LYS A 28 -11.41 -0.24 3.43
CA LYS A 28 -12.73 -0.87 3.35
C LYS A 28 -13.44 -0.59 2.02
N ALA A 29 -13.04 0.48 1.33
CA ALA A 29 -13.57 0.83 0.02
C ALA A 29 -12.83 0.12 -1.12
N ILE A 30 -11.73 -0.58 -0.84
CA ILE A 30 -10.93 -1.34 -1.81
C ILE A 30 -11.24 -2.83 -1.58
N PRO A 31 -12.08 -3.47 -2.41
CA PRO A 31 -12.48 -4.87 -2.22
C PRO A 31 -11.30 -5.84 -2.18
N ALA A 32 -10.27 -5.56 -2.99
CA ALA A 32 -9.05 -6.36 -3.04
C ALA A 32 -8.16 -6.19 -1.79
N TRP A 33 -8.42 -5.22 -0.90
CA TRP A 33 -7.66 -5.01 0.34
C TRP A 33 -8.26 -5.80 1.50
N ASP A 34 -8.42 -7.11 1.30
CA ASP A 34 -8.88 -8.08 2.28
C ASP A 34 -7.70 -8.88 2.88
N SER A 35 -7.97 -10.04 3.49
CA SER A 35 -6.93 -10.91 4.04
C SER A 35 -5.91 -11.38 2.99
N LEU A 36 -6.35 -11.68 1.76
CA LEU A 36 -5.46 -12.14 0.70
C LEU A 36 -4.68 -10.97 0.11
N GLY A 37 -5.34 -9.84 -0.13
CA GLY A 37 -4.67 -8.62 -0.61
C GLY A 37 -3.60 -8.12 0.34
N VAL A 38 -3.82 -8.23 1.65
CA VAL A 38 -2.78 -7.93 2.65
C VAL A 38 -1.56 -8.84 2.50
N LEU A 39 -1.74 -10.15 2.28
CA LEU A 39 -0.63 -11.07 2.07
C LEU A 39 0.15 -10.73 0.78
N THR A 40 -0.56 -10.42 -0.30
CA THR A 40 0.06 -9.98 -1.56
C THR A 40 0.82 -8.67 -1.38
N LEU A 41 0.25 -7.71 -0.64
CA LEU A 41 0.91 -6.47 -0.28
C LEU A 41 2.19 -6.71 0.52
N MET A 42 2.13 -7.58 1.53
CA MET A 42 3.30 -7.93 2.34
C MET A 42 4.42 -8.52 1.49
N ALA A 43 4.10 -9.47 0.61
CA ALA A 43 5.06 -10.09 -0.30
C ALA A 43 5.66 -9.05 -1.28
N ALA A 44 4.82 -8.21 -1.89
CA ALA A 44 5.27 -7.22 -2.85
C ALA A 44 6.14 -6.12 -2.21
N LEU A 45 5.84 -5.73 -0.96
CA LEU A 45 6.66 -4.81 -0.19
C LEU A 45 8.02 -5.39 0.18
N ASP A 46 8.05 -6.67 0.56
CA ASP A 46 9.29 -7.38 0.89
C ASP A 46 10.16 -7.55 -0.36
N GLU A 47 9.60 -8.03 -1.47
CA GLU A 47 10.36 -8.25 -2.71
C GLU A 47 10.87 -6.95 -3.35
N LYS A 48 10.04 -5.91 -3.41
CA LYS A 48 10.36 -4.68 -4.17
C LYS A 48 11.12 -3.65 -3.33
N PHE A 49 10.88 -3.61 -2.04
CA PHE A 49 11.40 -2.57 -1.15
C PHE A 49 12.14 -3.13 0.08
N ASN A 50 12.19 -4.45 0.26
CA ASN A 50 12.76 -5.11 1.43
C ASN A 50 12.12 -4.62 2.74
N ILE A 51 10.81 -4.34 2.67
CA ILE A 51 9.98 -3.86 3.78
C ILE A 51 9.16 -5.03 4.33
N ILE A 52 9.43 -5.41 5.57
CA ILE A 52 8.64 -6.40 6.28
C ILE A 52 7.59 -5.66 7.12
N LEU A 53 6.32 -5.79 6.74
CA LEU A 53 5.22 -5.27 7.53
C LEU A 53 5.03 -6.11 8.79
N SER A 54 4.95 -5.45 9.95
CA SER A 54 4.53 -6.13 11.17
C SER A 54 3.00 -6.24 11.24
N ASP A 55 2.53 -7.20 12.02
CA ASP A 55 1.11 -7.38 12.33
C ASP A 55 0.47 -6.13 13.00
N LYS A 56 1.29 -5.25 13.61
CA LYS A 56 0.82 -3.93 14.08
C LYS A 56 0.64 -2.94 12.93
N ASP A 57 1.55 -2.92 11.96
CA ASP A 57 1.44 -2.04 10.80
C ASP A 57 0.25 -2.41 9.93
N VAL A 58 0.03 -3.71 9.70
CA VAL A 58 -1.13 -4.25 8.97
C VAL A 58 -2.44 -3.83 9.63
N ARG A 59 -2.55 -3.97 10.95
CA ARG A 59 -3.77 -3.58 11.67
C ARG A 59 -3.98 -2.07 11.76
N GLY A 60 -2.89 -1.30 11.76
CA GLY A 60 -2.90 0.16 11.82
C GLY A 60 -3.14 0.84 10.48
N MET A 61 -3.01 0.11 9.36
CA MET A 61 -3.36 0.63 8.03
C MET A 61 -4.88 0.68 7.89
N GLU A 62 -5.42 1.89 7.81
CA GLU A 62 -6.84 2.13 7.56
C GLU A 62 -7.07 2.80 6.21
N LYS A 63 -6.10 3.57 5.71
CA LYS A 63 -6.18 4.33 4.46
C LYS A 63 -4.96 4.08 3.58
N VAL A 64 -5.11 4.37 2.29
CA VAL A 64 -4.00 4.40 1.33
C VAL A 64 -2.88 5.34 1.80
N ALA A 65 -3.20 6.46 2.47
CA ALA A 65 -2.21 7.35 3.06
C ALA A 65 -1.25 6.66 4.04
N ASP A 66 -1.73 5.68 4.82
CA ASP A 66 -0.89 4.94 5.77
C ASP A 66 0.15 4.09 5.03
N LEU A 67 -0.28 3.43 3.96
CA LEU A 67 0.61 2.67 3.08
C LEU A 67 1.64 3.58 2.40
N LEU A 68 1.21 4.75 1.92
CA LEU A 68 2.13 5.75 1.36
C LEU A 68 3.16 6.24 2.39
N GLN A 69 2.79 6.39 3.65
CA GLN A 69 3.73 6.75 4.71
C GLN A 69 4.76 5.63 4.96
N ILE A 70 4.35 4.37 4.96
CA ILE A 70 5.27 3.23 5.10
C ILE A 70 6.27 3.21 3.95
N LEU A 71 5.79 3.38 2.72
CA LEU A 71 6.63 3.48 1.53
C LEU A 71 7.59 4.66 1.60
N ARG A 72 7.16 5.83 2.11
CA ARG A 72 8.03 7.01 2.31
C ARG A 72 9.08 6.83 3.40
N ARG A 73 8.73 6.15 4.50
CA ARG A 73 9.66 5.93 5.62
C ARG A 73 10.77 4.95 5.27
N ASN A 74 10.48 3.97 4.41
CA ASN A 74 11.41 2.90 4.09
C ASN A 74 12.05 3.02 2.69
N GLY A 75 11.34 3.60 1.72
CA GLY A 75 11.91 4.02 0.46
C GLY A 75 12.65 5.34 0.66
N LYS A 76 13.97 5.27 0.86
CA LYS A 76 14.86 6.39 1.17
C LYS A 76 14.39 7.75 0.60
N PRO A 77 14.35 8.80 1.44
CA PRO A 77 14.25 10.17 0.93
C PRO A 77 15.56 10.49 0.21
N THR A 78 15.47 10.90 -1.04
CA THR A 78 16.44 11.83 -1.63
C THR A 78 15.68 13.09 -1.99
#